data_AF-A0A550C2K8-F1
#
_entry.id   AF-A0A550C2K8-F1
#
_cell.length_a   1.000
_cell.length_b   1.000
_cell.length_c   1.000
_cell.angle_alpha   90.00
_cell.angle_beta   90.00
_cell.angle_gamma   90.00
#
_symmetry.space_group_name_H-M   'P 1'
#
loop_
_entity.id
_entity.type
_entity.pdbx_description
1 polymer ?
#
loop_
_entity_poly.entity_id
_entity_poly.type
_entity_poly.pdbx_seq_one_letter_code
_entity_poly.pdbx_strand_id
1 'polypeptide(L)'
;MSSQARKIAGKLLARPLPPLVPKAPWDPSLTTAIDSLPDPAPVLAILHLLNDDMHNAHEVAQADENNLTSCYIHQQLHRREGDYWNSKWWISSGMRSPHRILELVHGGVPNAMKFVDDCERVGKGRSKHNDLERKQWHELTLTLDYAFENEA
;
A
#
# COMPACT_ATOMS: atom_id res chain seq x y z
N MET A 1 -15.76 -7.00 -5.96
CA MET A 1 -14.47 -7.60 -6.36
C MET A 1 -14.62 -8.91 -7.09
N SER A 2 -13.91 -9.04 -8.21
CA SER A 2 -13.89 -10.23 -9.05
C SER A 2 -13.23 -11.42 -8.35
N SER A 3 -13.60 -12.63 -8.79
CA SER A 3 -12.96 -13.87 -8.32
C SER A 3 -11.46 -13.90 -8.66
N GLN A 4 -11.08 -13.30 -9.78
CA GLN A 4 -9.69 -13.22 -10.22
C GLN A 4 -8.86 -12.30 -9.31
N ALA A 5 -9.38 -11.13 -8.91
CA ALA A 5 -8.73 -10.25 -7.95
C ALA A 5 -8.47 -10.97 -6.62
N ARG A 6 -9.46 -11.72 -6.11
CA ARG A 6 -9.31 -12.51 -4.87
C ARG A 6 -8.26 -13.62 -5.00
N LYS A 7 -8.17 -14.27 -6.17
CA LYS A 7 -7.16 -15.29 -6.44
C LYS A 7 -5.74 -14.71 -6.48
N ILE A 8 -5.58 -13.55 -7.12
CA ILE A 8 -4.29 -12.83 -7.17
C ILE A 8 -3.90 -12.39 -5.75
N ALA A 9 -4.83 -11.78 -5.00
CA ALA A 9 -4.62 -11.43 -3.60
C ALA A 9 -4.15 -12.62 -2.76
N GLY A 10 -4.79 -13.79 -2.88
CA GLY A 10 -4.36 -14.99 -2.15
C GLY A 10 -2.92 -15.40 -2.45
N LYS A 11 -2.47 -15.27 -3.71
CA LYS A 11 -1.08 -15.53 -4.09
C LYS A 11 -0.12 -14.49 -3.49
N LEU A 12 -0.49 -13.21 -3.58
CA LEU A 12 0.30 -12.10 -3.04
C LEU A 12 0.43 -12.20 -1.52
N LEU A 13 -0.65 -12.51 -0.81
CA LEU A 13 -0.65 -12.60 0.66
C LEU A 13 0.13 -13.81 1.20
N ALA A 14 0.30 -14.86 0.39
CA ALA A 14 1.08 -16.05 0.74
C ALA A 14 2.60 -15.88 0.56
N ARG A 15 3.06 -14.75 0.03
CA ARG A 15 4.49 -14.51 -0.22
C ARG A 15 5.30 -14.32 1.07
N PRO A 16 6.63 -14.51 1.05
CA PRO A 16 7.50 -14.13 2.16
C PRO A 16 7.41 -12.62 2.46
N LEU A 17 7.56 -12.26 3.74
CA LEU A 17 7.47 -10.87 4.20
C LEU A 17 8.35 -9.92 3.35
N PRO A 18 7.75 -8.93 2.65
CA PRO A 18 8.49 -8.03 1.77
C PRO A 18 9.37 -7.06 2.57
N PRO A 19 10.42 -6.49 1.95
CA PRO A 19 11.17 -5.39 2.55
C PRO A 19 10.30 -4.12 2.67
N LEU A 20 10.76 -3.15 3.46
CA LEU A 20 10.13 -1.83 3.53
C LEU A 20 10.11 -1.16 2.16
N VAL A 21 11.28 -1.11 1.50
CA VAL A 21 11.49 -0.52 0.18
C VAL A 21 11.88 -1.60 -0.83
N PRO A 22 10.94 -2.12 -1.65
CA PRO A 22 11.28 -3.08 -2.70
C PRO A 22 12.07 -2.44 -3.84
N LYS A 23 12.70 -3.28 -4.67
CA LYS A 23 13.50 -2.83 -5.84
C LYS A 23 12.85 -3.12 -7.18
N ALA A 24 11.90 -4.06 -7.20
CA ALA A 24 11.22 -4.55 -8.38
C ALA A 24 9.93 -5.25 -7.96
N PRO A 25 8.99 -5.46 -8.89
CA PRO A 25 7.86 -6.35 -8.67
C PRO A 25 8.31 -7.72 -8.18
N TRP A 26 7.57 -8.28 -7.24
CA TRP A 26 7.80 -9.61 -6.70
C TRP A 26 7.52 -10.69 -7.72
N ASP A 27 6.41 -10.56 -8.43
CA ASP A 27 6.04 -11.43 -9.54
C ASP A 27 5.62 -10.56 -10.74
N PRO A 28 6.56 -10.30 -11.67
CA PRO A 28 6.27 -9.54 -12.88
C PRO A 28 5.16 -10.14 -13.75
N SER A 29 4.86 -11.44 -13.63
CA SER A 29 3.78 -12.07 -14.37
C SER A 29 2.38 -11.65 -13.89
N LEU A 30 2.29 -11.07 -12.68
CA LEU A 30 1.03 -10.59 -12.12
C LEU A 30 0.68 -9.19 -12.58
N THR A 31 1.63 -8.37 -13.05
CA THR A 31 1.37 -6.98 -13.46
C THR A 31 0.26 -6.91 -14.51
N THR A 32 0.45 -7.57 -15.67
CA THR A 32 -0.57 -7.59 -16.73
C THR A 32 -1.89 -8.24 -16.29
N ALA A 33 -1.81 -9.22 -15.38
CA ALA A 33 -2.99 -9.89 -14.84
C ALA A 33 -3.81 -8.95 -13.94
N ILE A 34 -3.15 -8.07 -13.18
CA ILE A 34 -3.80 -7.03 -12.36
C ILE A 34 -4.36 -5.95 -13.27
N ASP A 35 -3.62 -5.47 -14.27
CA ASP A 35 -4.08 -4.44 -15.22
C ASP A 35 -5.35 -4.82 -15.98
N SER A 36 -5.55 -6.12 -16.19
CA SER A 36 -6.69 -6.67 -16.93
C SER A 36 -7.93 -6.92 -16.06
N LEU A 37 -7.86 -6.65 -14.75
CA LEU A 37 -8.99 -6.84 -13.85
C LEU A 37 -10.07 -5.77 -14.10
N PRO A 38 -11.35 -6.13 -14.03
CA PRO A 38 -12.45 -5.17 -14.15
C PRO A 38 -12.75 -4.43 -12.83
N ASP A 39 -11.85 -4.52 -11.85
CA ASP A 39 -12.06 -4.05 -10.48
C ASP A 39 -11.75 -2.54 -10.34
N PRO A 40 -12.31 -1.86 -9.33
CA PRO A 40 -12.08 -0.43 -9.11
C PRO A 40 -10.62 -0.04 -8.88
N ALA A 41 -10.27 1.21 -9.17
CA ALA A 41 -8.90 1.72 -9.07
C ALA A 41 -8.20 1.44 -7.72
N PRO A 42 -8.81 1.64 -6.54
CA PRO A 42 -8.13 1.35 -5.27
C PRO A 42 -7.74 -0.13 -5.14
N VAL A 43 -8.53 -1.03 -5.73
CA VAL A 43 -8.28 -2.47 -5.71
C VAL A 43 -7.11 -2.83 -6.61
N LEU A 44 -7.05 -2.25 -7.81
CA LEU A 44 -5.92 -2.43 -8.71
C LEU A 44 -4.62 -1.87 -8.09
N ALA A 45 -4.71 -0.68 -7.49
CA ALA A 45 -3.57 0.00 -6.87
C ALA A 45 -2.98 -0.80 -5.70
N ILE A 46 -3.81 -1.31 -4.78
CA ILE A 46 -3.31 -2.11 -3.65
C ILE A 46 -2.77 -3.48 -4.10
N LEU A 47 -3.33 -4.09 -5.15
CA LEU A 47 -2.78 -5.34 -5.70
C LEU A 47 -1.41 -5.13 -6.33
N HIS A 48 -1.22 -4.05 -7.10
CA HIS A 48 0.09 -3.66 -7.63
C HIS A 48 1.08 -3.37 -6.50
N LEU A 49 0.63 -2.63 -5.47
CA LEU A 49 1.45 -2.31 -4.31
C LEU A 49 1.89 -3.59 -3.58
N LEU A 50 0.98 -4.52 -3.31
CA LEU A 50 1.28 -5.83 -2.72
C LEU A 50 2.23 -6.68 -3.60
N ASN A 51 2.21 -6.48 -4.92
CA ASN A 51 3.14 -7.10 -5.86
C ASN A 51 4.49 -6.38 -5.94
N ASP A 52 4.75 -5.36 -5.12
CA ASP A 52 5.95 -4.52 -5.21
C ASP A 52 6.10 -3.79 -6.56
N ASP A 53 5.01 -3.67 -7.33
CA ASP A 53 4.95 -2.92 -8.57
C ASP A 53 4.62 -1.45 -8.28
N MET A 54 5.64 -0.70 -7.86
CA MET A 54 5.46 0.70 -7.42
C MET A 54 4.95 1.59 -8.55
N HIS A 55 5.42 1.36 -9.78
CA HIS A 55 5.03 2.19 -10.92
C HIS A 55 3.53 2.07 -11.20
N ASN A 56 3.01 0.86 -11.38
CA ASN A 56 1.59 0.69 -11.67
C ASN A 56 0.71 1.02 -10.45
N ALA A 57 1.18 0.76 -9.23
CA ALA A 57 0.47 1.21 -8.03
C ALA A 57 0.34 2.73 -8.00
N HIS A 58 1.39 3.45 -8.37
CA HIS A 58 1.40 4.91 -8.44
C HIS A 58 0.46 5.44 -9.51
N GLU A 59 0.58 4.96 -10.76
CA GLU A 59 -0.25 5.44 -11.88
C GLU A 59 -1.74 5.25 -11.60
N VAL A 60 -2.13 4.09 -11.04
CA VAL A 60 -3.53 3.81 -10.71
C VAL A 60 -4.03 4.68 -9.55
N ALA A 61 -3.27 4.81 -8.46
CA ALA A 61 -3.67 5.64 -7.32
C ALA A 61 -3.77 7.12 -7.71
N GLN A 62 -2.82 7.61 -8.50
CA GLN A 62 -2.78 9.00 -8.98
C GLN A 62 -3.96 9.33 -9.92
N ALA A 63 -4.44 8.36 -10.69
CA ALA A 63 -5.62 8.54 -11.53
C ALA A 63 -6.94 8.67 -10.73
N ASP A 64 -6.94 8.31 -9.44
CA ASP A 64 -8.12 8.23 -8.58
C ASP A 64 -7.97 9.00 -7.25
N GLU A 65 -7.23 10.12 -7.24
CA GLU A 65 -6.97 10.95 -6.04
C GLU A 65 -8.20 11.67 -5.44
N ASN A 66 -9.39 11.46 -6.01
CA ASN A 66 -10.64 11.88 -5.36
C ASN A 66 -11.19 10.80 -4.42
N ASN A 67 -10.69 9.57 -4.52
CA ASN A 67 -11.02 8.46 -3.64
C ASN A 67 -10.06 8.41 -2.45
N LEU A 68 -10.61 8.42 -1.24
CA LEU A 68 -9.81 8.42 -0.01
C LEU A 68 -8.93 7.17 0.13
N THR A 69 -9.41 6.00 -0.31
CA THR A 69 -8.66 4.75 -0.28
C THR A 69 -7.47 4.80 -1.25
N SER A 70 -7.66 5.34 -2.46
CA SER A 70 -6.57 5.58 -3.41
C SER A 70 -5.53 6.55 -2.85
N CYS A 71 -5.95 7.67 -2.23
CA CYS A 71 -5.04 8.59 -1.54
C CYS A 71 -4.25 7.93 -0.39
N TYR A 72 -4.88 7.01 0.35
CA TYR A 72 -4.20 6.27 1.41
C TYR A 72 -3.21 5.23 0.85
N ILE A 73 -3.54 4.57 -0.25
CA ILE A 73 -2.61 3.70 -0.97
C ILE A 73 -1.42 4.51 -1.49
N HIS A 74 -1.65 5.73 -2.00
CA HIS A 74 -0.62 6.68 -2.45
C HIS A 74 0.37 7.03 -1.33
N GLN A 75 -0.14 7.26 -0.12
CA GLN A 75 0.67 7.46 1.07
C GLN A 75 1.59 6.26 1.36
N GLN A 76 1.03 5.04 1.35
CA GLN A 76 1.76 3.81 1.61
C GLN A 76 2.82 3.53 0.55
N LEU A 77 2.45 3.73 -0.72
CA LEU A 77 3.31 3.68 -1.90
C LEU A 77 4.56 4.54 -1.70
N HIS A 78 4.41 5.84 -1.42
CA HIS A 78 5.58 6.73 -1.33
C HIS A 78 6.53 6.33 -0.19
N ARG A 79 5.99 5.81 0.92
CA ARG A 79 6.83 5.25 1.99
C ARG A 79 7.67 4.07 1.48
N ARG A 80 7.09 3.24 0.61
CA ARG A 80 7.75 2.06 0.03
C ARG A 80 8.66 2.39 -1.15
N GLU A 81 8.49 3.53 -1.80
CA GLU A 81 9.47 4.07 -2.76
C GLU A 81 10.69 4.68 -2.07
N GLY A 82 10.54 5.04 -0.79
CA GLY A 82 11.53 5.81 -0.04
C GLY A 82 11.34 7.32 -0.16
N ASP A 83 10.23 7.78 -0.72
CA ASP A 83 9.78 9.18 -0.69
C ASP A 83 8.99 9.45 0.60
N TYR A 84 9.73 9.45 1.72
CA TYR A 84 9.13 9.60 3.05
C TYR A 84 8.49 10.97 3.26
N TRP A 85 9.03 12.01 2.62
CA TRP A 85 8.45 13.35 2.71
C TRP A 85 7.06 13.39 2.08
N ASN A 86 6.92 12.83 0.87
CA ASN A 86 5.63 12.84 0.18
C ASN A 86 4.63 11.88 0.85
N SER A 87 5.10 10.76 1.39
CA SER A 87 4.28 9.91 2.26
C SER A 87 3.68 10.71 3.43
N LYS A 88 4.49 11.52 4.13
CA LYS A 88 4.00 12.40 5.21
C LYS A 88 3.03 13.47 4.69
N TRP A 89 3.31 14.07 3.53
CA TRP A 89 2.41 15.07 2.92
C TRP A 89 1.02 14.51 2.65
N TRP A 90 0.90 13.26 2.17
CA TRP A 90 -0.39 12.60 1.98
C TRP A 90 -1.15 12.40 3.30
N ILE A 91 -0.45 12.06 4.39
CA ILE A 91 -1.04 11.95 5.73
C ILE A 91 -1.62 13.29 6.20
N SER A 92 -0.87 14.39 6.02
CA SER A 92 -1.28 15.70 6.54
C SER A 92 -2.27 16.45 5.66
N SER A 93 -2.22 16.24 4.34
CA SER A 93 -2.84 17.15 3.39
C SER A 93 -3.49 16.42 2.22
N GLY A 94 -2.78 15.48 1.59
CA GLY A 94 -3.28 14.82 0.37
C GLY A 94 -4.60 14.06 0.57
N MET A 95 -4.73 13.29 1.66
CA MET A 95 -5.96 12.52 1.93
C MET A 95 -7.17 13.38 2.33
N ARG A 96 -6.99 14.65 2.72
CA ARG A 96 -8.02 15.58 3.26
C ARG A 96 -8.68 15.14 4.59
N SER A 97 -8.79 13.85 4.85
CA SER A 97 -9.22 13.24 6.12
C SER A 97 -8.45 11.95 6.39
N PRO A 98 -8.35 11.49 7.66
CA PRO A 98 -7.71 10.21 7.97
C PRO A 98 -8.51 9.02 7.44
N HIS A 99 -7.84 8.09 6.77
CA HIS A 99 -8.44 6.82 6.34
C HIS A 99 -8.68 5.89 7.55
N ARG A 100 -9.75 5.07 7.49
CA ARG A 100 -10.15 4.13 8.56
C ARG A 100 -9.01 3.19 8.99
N ILE A 101 -8.26 2.67 8.01
CA ILE A 101 -7.15 1.74 8.28
C ILE A 101 -5.94 2.45 8.91
N LEU A 102 -5.72 3.73 8.60
CA LEU A 102 -4.67 4.53 9.26
C LEU A 102 -4.95 4.61 10.76
N GLU A 103 -6.19 4.92 11.14
CA GLU A 103 -6.62 4.95 12.53
C GLU A 103 -6.48 3.58 13.21
N LEU A 104 -6.90 2.51 12.53
CA LEU A 104 -6.84 1.15 13.07
C LEU A 104 -5.41 0.67 13.32
N VAL A 105 -4.49 0.92 12.39
CA VAL A 105 -3.12 0.37 12.44
C VAL A 105 -2.19 1.23 13.28
N HIS A 106 -2.36 2.56 13.22
CA HIS A 106 -1.45 3.49 13.88
C HIS A 106 -2.04 4.15 15.11
N GLY A 107 -3.37 4.19 15.28
CA GLY A 107 -4.01 4.97 16.33
C GLY A 107 -3.95 6.47 16.05
N GLY A 108 -4.00 6.85 14.78
CA GLY A 108 -4.12 8.23 14.32
C GLY A 108 -2.87 8.81 13.65
N VAL A 109 -3.07 10.01 13.11
CA VAL A 109 -2.08 10.75 12.31
C VAL A 109 -0.70 10.87 12.96
N PRO A 110 -0.55 11.25 14.26
CA PRO A 110 0.78 11.39 14.86
C PRO A 110 1.60 10.10 14.84
N ASN A 111 0.96 8.96 15.10
CA ASN A 111 1.63 7.66 15.11
C ASN A 111 1.88 7.14 13.69
N ALA A 112 1.04 7.49 12.72
CA ALA A 112 1.27 7.18 11.32
C ALA A 112 2.51 7.94 10.79
N MET A 113 2.64 9.23 11.12
CA MET A 113 3.83 10.03 10.80
C MET A 113 5.09 9.44 11.45
N LYS A 114 5.01 9.08 12.74
CA LYS A 114 6.12 8.42 13.43
C LYS A 114 6.51 7.11 12.76
N PHE A 115 5.55 6.33 12.27
CA PHE A 115 5.85 5.08 11.56
C PHE A 115 6.59 5.35 10.24
N VAL A 116 6.26 6.43 9.52
CA VAL A 116 7.05 6.86 8.36
C VAL A 116 8.48 7.19 8.76
N ASP A 117 8.69 7.97 9.83
CA ASP A 117 10.03 8.30 10.33
C ASP A 117 10.83 7.06 10.77
N ASP A 118 10.17 6.08 11.39
CA ASP A 118 10.80 4.83 11.79
C ASP A 118 11.24 4.02 10.56
N CYS A 119 10.44 4.00 9.48
CA CYS A 119 10.82 3.39 8.21
C CYS A 119 11.97 4.15 7.52
N GLU A 120 11.92 5.48 7.54
CA GLU A 120 12.96 6.36 6.98
C GLU A 120 14.34 6.08 7.59
N ARG A 121 14.40 5.90 8.92
CA ARG A 121 15.66 5.55 9.62
C ARG A 121 16.23 4.20 9.19
N VAL A 122 15.39 3.25 8.80
CA VAL A 122 15.83 1.93 8.29
C VAL A 122 16.19 2.01 6.81
N GLY A 123 15.45 2.79 6.03
CA GLY A 123 15.67 2.96 4.61
C GLY A 123 15.50 1.64 3.83
N LYS A 124 16.50 1.35 2.99
CA LYS A 124 16.56 0.13 2.15
C LYS A 124 17.01 -1.12 2.93
N GLY A 125 17.26 -0.99 4.24
CA GLY A 125 17.68 -2.08 5.12
C GLY A 125 16.50 -2.93 5.61
N ARG A 126 16.75 -3.67 6.70
CA ARG A 126 15.69 -4.35 7.46
C ARG A 126 15.65 -3.89 8.90
N SER A 127 14.44 -3.75 9.43
CA SER A 127 14.26 -3.34 10.82
C SER A 127 14.64 -4.46 11.80
N LYS A 128 14.84 -4.11 13.07
CA LYS A 128 15.11 -5.08 14.12
C LYS A 128 13.99 -6.13 14.15
N HIS A 129 14.37 -7.40 14.09
CA HIS A 129 13.46 -8.55 14.01
C HIS A 129 12.42 -8.52 12.87
N ASN A 130 12.51 -7.60 11.90
CA ASN A 130 11.48 -7.29 10.90
C ASN A 130 10.17 -6.70 11.47
N ASP A 131 10.23 -5.96 12.57
CA ASP A 131 9.05 -5.37 13.21
C ASP A 131 8.30 -4.38 12.31
N LEU A 132 9.02 -3.49 11.62
CA LEU A 132 8.42 -2.49 10.73
C LEU A 132 7.85 -3.13 9.46
N GLU A 133 8.54 -4.12 8.89
CA GLU A 133 8.07 -4.88 7.74
C GLU A 133 6.76 -5.62 8.07
N ARG A 134 6.67 -6.23 9.26
CA ARG A 134 5.42 -6.86 9.72
C ARG A 134 4.29 -5.85 9.87
N LYS A 135 4.56 -4.68 10.46
CA LYS A 135 3.54 -3.63 10.62
C LYS A 135 3.09 -3.09 9.26
N GLN A 136 4.01 -2.85 8.33
CA GLN A 136 3.69 -2.44 6.96
C GLN A 136 2.87 -3.50 6.23
N TRP A 137 3.25 -4.78 6.36
CA TRP A 137 2.52 -5.87 5.72
C TRP A 137 1.10 -6.02 6.28
N HIS A 138 0.94 -5.87 7.59
CA HIS A 138 -0.37 -5.83 8.24
C HIS A 138 -1.22 -4.66 7.73
N GLU A 139 -0.64 -3.46 7.60
CA GLU A 139 -1.30 -2.29 7.03
C GLU A 139 -1.78 -2.54 5.59
N LEU A 140 -0.91 -3.08 4.73
CA LEU A 140 -1.23 -3.39 3.33
C LEU A 140 -2.36 -4.43 3.23
N THR A 141 -2.32 -5.46 4.08
CA THR A 141 -3.35 -6.52 4.12
C THR A 141 -4.70 -5.95 4.52
N LEU A 142 -4.75 -5.14 5.59
CA LEU A 142 -6.00 -4.49 6.01
C LEU A 142 -6.50 -3.47 4.99
N THR A 143 -5.60 -2.80 4.26
CA THR A 143 -5.99 -1.88 3.17
C THR A 143 -6.64 -2.64 2.03
N LEU A 144 -6.11 -3.82 1.65
CA LEU A 144 -6.71 -4.69 0.65
C LEU A 144 -8.10 -5.16 1.10
N ASP A 145 -8.23 -5.65 2.34
CA ASP A 145 -9.52 -6.13 2.87
C ASP A 145 -10.55 -5.00 2.85
N TYR A 146 -10.17 -3.80 3.30
CA TYR A 146 -11.02 -2.62 3.24
C TYR A 146 -11.45 -2.30 1.81
N ALA A 147 -10.49 -2.27 0.87
CA ALA A 147 -10.78 -1.99 -0.53
C ALA A 147 -11.74 -3.02 -1.14
N PHE A 148 -11.58 -4.31 -0.77
CA PHE A 148 -12.45 -5.38 -1.24
C PHE A 148 -13.89 -5.29 -0.71
N GLU A 149 -14.08 -4.69 0.47
CA GLU A 149 -15.37 -4.57 1.14
C GLU A 149 -16.11 -3.26 0.81
N ASN A 150 -15.38 -2.18 0.54
CA ASN A 150 -15.95 -0.82 0.52
C ASN A 150 -15.86 -0.12 -0.84
N GLU A 151 -15.05 -0.61 -1.77
CA GLU A 151 -14.93 0.00 -3.10
C GLU A 151 -15.87 -0.72 -4.09
N ALA A 152 -16.57 0.05 -4.92
CA ALA A 152 -17.60 -0.43 -5.84
C ALA A 152 -17.22 -0.21 -7.31
#